data_AF-A0A2G8LB58-F1
#
_entry.id   AF-A0A2G8LB58-F1
#
_cell.length_a   1.000
_cell.length_b   1.000
_cell.length_c   1.000
_cell.angle_alpha   90.00
_cell.angle_beta   90.00
_cell.angle_gamma   90.00
#
_symmetry.space_group_name_H-M   'P 1'
#
loop_
_entity.id
_entity.type
_entity.pdbx_description
1 polymer ?
#
loop_
_entity_poly.entity_id
_entity_poly.type
_entity_poly.pdbx_seq_one_letter_code
_entity_poly.pdbx_strand_id
1 'polypeptide(L)'
;MTTTKQLTVDQFLGWILSWNVSSLEERQKNTSKILKGCDFKTLKQVPNSFTSIDQFYDTFLPLKMVQIWTNVQHDYRRVSKELLPSGLLVESFVATVENKVYKTCKFSVCKPVGPLLTLFLVLTYPSQFSLIHMLIDEKDRFCPVFGYVEEAVPYESVAFYSASSSSGLMVRARIVGDVQFKGHNVTFQVVKSLECYIQQFSAFCKLPNSVLASSILCPTRKDVFCMEPGIPLDSSIYKEHYHNTEQRHFVRGAFHCIQESYGVPEYCMLQGPPCSGKTRTLATLIACLLRHSSSQPTADRLKSKPKILLCAPSDCARMSYSNTFGIFCQETTSILTSKQ
;
A
#
# COMPACT_ATOMS: atom_id res chain seq x y z
N MET A 1 -31.55 -0.79 10.69
CA MET A 1 -30.12 -0.42 10.79
C MET A 1 -29.31 -1.64 10.38
N THR A 2 -28.85 -1.69 9.12
CA THR A 2 -28.03 -2.79 8.61
C THR A 2 -26.62 -2.64 9.16
N THR A 3 -26.18 -3.63 9.96
CA THR A 3 -24.79 -3.75 10.43
C THR A 3 -23.86 -3.86 9.24
N THR A 4 -23.12 -2.78 8.95
CA THR A 4 -22.08 -2.77 7.92
C THR A 4 -21.01 -3.81 8.23
N LYS A 5 -20.61 -4.58 7.21
CA LYS A 5 -19.54 -5.58 7.34
C LYS A 5 -18.22 -4.89 7.70
N GLN A 6 -17.72 -5.08 8.91
CA GLN A 6 -16.42 -4.54 9.33
C GLN A 6 -15.29 -5.47 8.88
N LEU A 7 -14.52 -5.03 7.88
CA LEU A 7 -13.34 -5.74 7.40
C LEU A 7 -12.10 -5.36 8.21
N THR A 8 -11.20 -6.31 8.41
CA THR A 8 -9.91 -6.08 9.09
C THR A 8 -8.72 -6.53 8.26
N VAL A 9 -7.56 -5.93 8.51
CA VAL A 9 -6.31 -6.32 7.85
C VAL A 9 -5.94 -7.77 8.17
N ASP A 10 -6.24 -8.25 9.38
CA ASP A 10 -5.99 -9.65 9.75
C ASP A 10 -6.82 -10.63 8.92
N GLN A 11 -8.10 -10.31 8.65
CA GLN A 11 -8.93 -11.13 7.75
C GLN A 11 -8.33 -11.18 6.35
N PHE A 12 -7.88 -10.04 5.84
CA PHE A 12 -7.21 -9.94 4.54
C PHE A 12 -5.92 -10.77 4.45
N LEU A 13 -5.05 -10.66 5.46
CA LEU A 13 -3.85 -11.48 5.55
C LEU A 13 -4.22 -12.96 5.69
N GLY A 14 -5.25 -13.30 6.48
CA GLY A 14 -5.76 -14.67 6.60
C GLY A 14 -6.18 -15.26 5.26
N TRP A 15 -6.87 -14.49 4.41
CA TRP A 15 -7.23 -14.93 3.07
C TRP A 15 -5.99 -15.19 2.21
N ILE A 16 -5.03 -14.27 2.18
CA ILE A 16 -3.78 -14.42 1.41
C ILE A 16 -3.00 -15.65 1.87
N LEU A 17 -2.83 -15.82 3.18
CA LEU A 17 -2.06 -16.94 3.75
C LEU A 17 -2.78 -18.29 3.58
N SER A 18 -4.10 -18.28 3.37
CA SER A 18 -4.89 -19.48 3.09
C SER A 18 -4.90 -19.92 1.63
N TRP A 19 -4.27 -19.15 0.73
CA TRP A 19 -4.17 -19.49 -0.69
C TRP A 19 -3.39 -20.77 -0.91
N ASN A 20 -3.79 -21.51 -1.95
CA ASN A 20 -3.08 -22.72 -2.33
C ASN A 20 -1.75 -22.36 -3.02
N VAL A 21 -0.65 -22.55 -2.31
CA VAL A 21 0.70 -22.26 -2.79
C VAL A 21 1.10 -23.12 -3.99
N SER A 22 0.68 -24.39 -4.02
CA SER A 22 0.95 -25.29 -5.15
C SER A 22 0.37 -24.75 -6.46
N SER A 23 -0.64 -23.88 -6.41
CA SER A 23 -1.20 -23.21 -7.59
C SER A 23 -0.32 -22.09 -8.16
N LEU A 24 0.81 -21.74 -7.53
CA LEU A 24 1.80 -20.83 -8.12
C LEU A 24 2.51 -21.46 -9.33
N GLU A 25 2.74 -22.77 -9.26
CA GLU A 25 3.44 -23.56 -10.28
C GLU A 25 2.51 -23.96 -11.42
N GLU A 26 1.24 -24.25 -11.10
CA GLU A 26 0.26 -24.65 -12.10
C GLU A 26 -0.30 -23.45 -12.90
N ARG A 27 -0.42 -23.60 -14.22
CA ARG A 27 -1.14 -22.65 -15.10
C ARG A 27 -2.66 -22.80 -14.96
N GLN A 28 -3.19 -22.86 -13.74
CA GLN A 28 -4.62 -23.10 -13.55
C GLN A 28 -5.47 -21.88 -13.97
N LYS A 29 -6.49 -22.13 -14.79
CA LYS A 29 -7.49 -21.15 -15.24
C LYS A 29 -8.61 -20.91 -14.21
N ASN A 30 -8.65 -21.64 -13.10
CA ASN A 30 -9.80 -21.64 -12.18
C ASN A 30 -9.52 -20.92 -10.87
N THR A 31 -9.65 -19.60 -10.89
CA THR A 31 -9.42 -18.68 -9.76
C THR A 31 -10.24 -19.02 -8.51
N SER A 32 -11.42 -19.63 -8.67
CA SER A 32 -12.32 -19.97 -7.56
C SER A 32 -11.81 -21.10 -6.65
N LYS A 33 -10.93 -21.98 -7.16
CA LYS A 33 -10.32 -23.06 -6.36
C LYS A 33 -9.08 -22.59 -5.60
N ILE A 34 -8.46 -21.50 -6.04
CA ILE A 34 -7.18 -20.99 -5.56
C ILE A 34 -7.36 -20.09 -4.34
N LEU A 35 -8.35 -19.19 -4.42
CA LEU A 35 -8.59 -18.18 -3.40
C LEU A 35 -9.58 -18.70 -2.35
N LYS A 36 -9.09 -19.50 -1.40
CA LYS A 36 -9.91 -19.96 -0.26
C LYS A 36 -10.32 -18.78 0.64
N GLY A 37 -11.48 -18.88 1.28
CA GLY A 37 -11.91 -17.96 2.34
C GLY A 37 -12.71 -16.72 1.90
N CYS A 38 -12.91 -16.49 0.61
CA CYS A 38 -13.79 -15.43 0.09
C CYS A 38 -14.63 -15.97 -1.08
N ASP A 39 -15.90 -15.56 -1.15
CA ASP A 39 -16.80 -16.01 -2.22
C ASP A 39 -16.52 -15.23 -3.52
N PHE A 40 -15.57 -15.74 -4.31
CA PHE A 40 -15.14 -15.14 -5.57
C PHE A 40 -15.92 -15.68 -6.78
N LYS A 41 -17.04 -16.39 -6.57
CA LYS A 41 -17.74 -17.14 -7.63
C LYS A 41 -18.33 -16.26 -8.74
N THR A 42 -18.37 -14.94 -8.59
CA THR A 42 -18.80 -14.04 -9.66
C THR A 42 -18.08 -12.70 -9.57
N LEU A 43 -17.05 -12.49 -10.38
CA LEU A 43 -16.46 -11.17 -10.57
C LEU A 43 -17.49 -10.27 -11.24
N LYS A 44 -17.76 -9.11 -10.64
CA LYS A 44 -18.71 -8.12 -11.16
C LYS A 44 -17.95 -7.00 -11.85
N GLN A 45 -18.55 -6.42 -12.90
CA GLN A 45 -18.07 -5.17 -13.45
C GLN A 45 -18.24 -4.06 -12.41
N VAL A 46 -17.27 -3.15 -12.32
CA VAL A 46 -17.37 -1.98 -11.45
C VAL A 46 -18.47 -1.06 -11.98
N PRO A 47 -19.55 -0.81 -11.23
CA PRO A 47 -20.61 0.11 -11.64
C PRO A 47 -20.14 1.56 -11.55
N ASN A 48 -20.88 2.47 -12.20
CA ASN A 48 -20.62 3.91 -12.13
C ASN A 48 -20.97 4.52 -10.75
N SER A 49 -21.76 3.81 -9.95
CA SER A 49 -22.12 4.20 -8.58
C SER A 49 -22.48 2.97 -7.76
N PHE A 50 -22.37 3.10 -6.45
CA PHE A 50 -22.71 2.10 -5.44
C PHE A 50 -23.84 2.61 -4.56
N THR A 51 -24.84 1.76 -4.32
CA THR A 51 -25.97 2.06 -3.44
C THR A 51 -25.62 1.87 -1.96
N SER A 52 -24.55 1.12 -1.67
CA SER A 52 -24.09 0.85 -0.32
C SER A 52 -22.62 0.49 -0.28
N ILE A 53 -22.02 0.59 0.91
CA ILE A 53 -20.64 0.16 1.16
C ILE A 53 -20.47 -1.36 1.03
N ASP A 54 -21.51 -2.14 1.35
CA ASP A 54 -21.49 -3.60 1.20
C ASP A 54 -21.43 -3.98 -0.28
N GLN A 55 -22.21 -3.31 -1.16
CA GLN A 55 -22.11 -3.50 -2.61
C GLN A 55 -20.71 -3.15 -3.15
N PHE A 56 -20.10 -2.10 -2.60
CA PHE A 56 -18.73 -1.70 -2.93
C PHE A 56 -17.73 -2.80 -2.55
N TYR A 57 -17.86 -3.36 -1.35
CA TYR A 57 -17.02 -4.48 -0.89
C TYR A 57 -17.21 -5.74 -1.73
N ASP A 58 -18.45 -6.14 -2.00
CA ASP A 58 -18.77 -7.32 -2.80
C ASP A 58 -18.26 -7.21 -4.25
N THR A 59 -18.02 -6.00 -4.74
CA THR A 59 -17.51 -5.76 -6.10
C THR A 59 -15.98 -5.65 -6.12
N PHE A 60 -15.41 -4.77 -5.29
CA PHE A 60 -13.98 -4.47 -5.35
C PHE A 60 -13.10 -5.49 -4.63
N LEU A 61 -13.58 -6.11 -3.55
CA LEU A 61 -12.76 -7.06 -2.80
C LEU A 61 -12.34 -8.25 -3.66
N PRO A 62 -13.25 -8.92 -4.41
CA PRO A 62 -12.87 -9.95 -5.37
C PRO A 62 -11.82 -9.51 -6.38
N LEU A 63 -12.05 -8.36 -7.02
CA LEU A 63 -11.12 -7.80 -8.02
C LEU A 63 -9.74 -7.53 -7.42
N LYS A 64 -9.70 -7.02 -6.19
CA LYS A 64 -8.45 -6.72 -5.49
C LYS A 64 -7.65 -7.99 -5.18
N MET A 65 -8.33 -9.04 -4.70
CA MET A 65 -7.67 -10.31 -4.38
C MET A 65 -7.12 -10.98 -5.64
N VAL A 66 -7.87 -10.94 -6.76
CA VAL A 66 -7.38 -11.43 -8.05
C VAL A 66 -6.16 -10.64 -8.52
N GLN A 67 -6.20 -9.31 -8.44
CA GLN A 67 -5.06 -8.45 -8.80
C GLN A 67 -3.81 -8.82 -7.98
N ILE A 68 -3.95 -9.00 -6.66
CA ILE A 68 -2.83 -9.37 -5.79
C ILE A 68 -2.29 -10.74 -6.17
N TRP A 69 -3.17 -11.74 -6.33
CA TRP A 69 -2.77 -13.08 -6.73
C TRP A 69 -1.99 -13.10 -8.05
N THR A 70 -2.48 -12.40 -9.09
CA THR A 70 -1.78 -12.30 -10.38
C THR A 70 -0.41 -11.67 -10.21
N ASN A 71 -0.29 -10.63 -9.39
CA ASN A 71 0.99 -9.97 -9.12
C ASN A 71 1.95 -10.83 -8.28
N VAL A 72 1.43 -11.67 -7.39
CA VAL A 72 2.22 -12.64 -6.61
C VAL A 72 2.72 -13.76 -7.51
N GLN A 73 1.86 -14.33 -8.37
CA GLN A 73 2.26 -15.34 -9.36
C GLN A 73 3.32 -14.82 -10.33
N HIS A 74 3.16 -13.58 -10.80
CA HIS A 74 4.12 -12.95 -11.70
C HIS A 74 5.50 -12.85 -11.04
N ASP A 75 5.56 -12.33 -9.81
CA ASP A 75 6.83 -12.12 -9.11
C ASP A 75 7.46 -13.43 -8.70
N TYR A 76 6.68 -14.40 -8.22
CA TYR A 76 7.16 -15.75 -7.93
C TYR A 76 7.87 -16.37 -9.13
N ARG A 77 7.27 -16.28 -10.33
CA ARG A 77 7.87 -16.84 -11.56
C ARG A 77 9.13 -16.11 -12.00
N ARG A 78 9.24 -14.80 -11.74
CA ARG A 78 10.45 -14.04 -12.03
C ARG A 78 11.58 -14.49 -11.10
N VAL A 79 11.32 -14.49 -9.80
CA VAL A 79 12.27 -14.87 -8.75
C VAL A 79 12.70 -16.34 -8.91
N SER A 80 11.77 -17.26 -9.18
CA SER A 80 12.08 -18.69 -9.38
C SER A 80 12.91 -19.00 -10.64
N LYS A 81 12.90 -18.14 -11.67
CA LYS A 81 13.73 -18.31 -12.87
C LYS A 81 15.13 -17.75 -12.70
N GLU A 82 15.27 -16.71 -11.89
CA GLU A 82 16.52 -15.97 -11.69
C GLU A 82 17.38 -16.56 -10.54
N LEU A 83 16.77 -17.30 -9.61
CA LEU A 83 17.46 -17.92 -8.47
C LEU A 83 17.61 -19.44 -8.64
N LEU A 84 18.69 -20.00 -8.09
CA LEU A 84 18.78 -21.45 -7.89
C LEU A 84 17.53 -21.91 -7.12
N PRO A 85 16.92 -23.06 -7.49
CA PRO A 85 15.66 -23.54 -6.92
C PRO A 85 15.71 -23.82 -5.41
N SER A 86 16.92 -23.82 -4.83
CA SER A 86 17.16 -23.98 -3.41
C SER A 86 16.98 -22.62 -2.71
N GLY A 87 15.80 -22.39 -2.11
CA GLY A 87 15.55 -21.23 -1.24
C GLY A 87 16.57 -21.10 -0.10
N LEU A 88 16.48 -20.01 0.65
CA LEU A 88 17.39 -19.80 1.79
C LEU A 88 17.09 -20.84 2.87
N LEU A 89 18.14 -21.55 3.31
CA LEU A 89 18.07 -22.47 4.43
C LEU A 89 17.90 -21.69 5.74
N VAL A 90 17.00 -22.17 6.57
CA VAL A 90 16.78 -21.67 7.91
C VAL A 90 17.75 -22.34 8.88
N GLU A 91 18.53 -21.56 9.63
CA GLU A 91 19.48 -22.08 10.63
C GLU A 91 18.77 -22.61 11.88
N SER A 92 17.78 -21.86 12.35
CA SER A 92 16.99 -22.20 13.53
C SER A 92 15.54 -21.86 13.26
N PHE A 93 14.63 -22.72 13.74
CA PHE A 93 13.20 -22.57 13.51
C PHE A 93 12.43 -22.93 14.77
N VAL A 94 11.60 -22.00 15.24
CA VAL A 94 10.69 -22.20 16.37
C VAL A 94 9.31 -21.75 15.95
N ALA A 95 8.30 -22.60 16.09
CA ALA A 95 6.92 -22.21 15.88
C ALA A 95 6.11 -22.30 17.16
N THR A 96 5.37 -21.23 17.42
CA THR A 96 4.44 -21.09 18.53
C THR A 96 3.03 -20.89 18.00
N VAL A 97 2.07 -21.60 18.55
CA VAL A 97 0.66 -21.42 18.21
C VAL A 97 0.16 -20.21 19.00
N GLU A 98 -0.15 -19.11 18.32
CA GLU A 98 -0.74 -17.93 18.97
C GLU A 98 -2.24 -18.08 19.15
N ASN A 99 -2.94 -18.64 18.15
CA ASN A 99 -4.39 -18.89 18.17
C ASN A 99 -4.76 -20.08 17.27
N LYS A 100 -6.03 -20.52 17.27
CA LYS A 100 -6.51 -21.64 16.43
C LYS A 100 -6.28 -21.45 14.92
N VAL A 101 -6.12 -20.22 14.45
CA VAL A 101 -6.04 -19.87 13.02
C VAL A 101 -4.62 -19.59 12.55
N TYR A 102 -3.79 -18.96 13.39
CA TYR A 102 -2.46 -18.50 13.02
C TYR A 102 -1.39 -19.17 13.89
N LYS A 103 -0.31 -19.60 13.24
CA LYS A 103 0.94 -20.00 13.90
C LYS A 103 1.99 -18.94 13.60
N THR A 104 2.76 -18.57 14.63
CA THR A 104 3.90 -17.67 14.48
C THR A 104 5.17 -18.49 14.46
N CYS A 105 5.97 -18.33 13.42
CA CYS A 105 7.30 -18.90 13.33
C CYS A 105 8.36 -17.83 13.52
N LYS A 106 9.40 -18.19 14.25
CA LYS A 106 10.62 -17.42 14.41
C LYS A 106 11.76 -18.23 13.79
N PHE A 107 12.53 -17.60 12.92
CA PHE A 107 13.64 -18.27 12.30
C PHE A 107 14.83 -17.36 12.03
N SER A 108 16.03 -17.94 12.08
CA SER A 108 17.26 -17.22 11.77
C SER A 108 17.80 -17.59 10.39
N VAL A 109 18.34 -16.58 9.71
CA VAL A 109 18.90 -16.70 8.35
C VAL A 109 20.28 -16.05 8.35
N CYS A 110 21.33 -16.80 7.99
CA CYS A 110 22.68 -16.24 7.84
C CYS A 110 22.68 -15.15 6.78
N LYS A 111 23.53 -14.12 6.91
CA LYS A 111 23.98 -13.33 5.76
C LYS A 111 24.99 -14.12 4.93
N PRO A 112 24.83 -14.30 3.61
CA PRO A 112 25.86 -14.85 2.76
C PRO A 112 27.10 -13.99 2.86
N VAL A 113 28.23 -14.67 3.03
CA VAL A 113 29.54 -14.04 3.07
C VAL A 113 30.11 -14.10 1.66
N GLY A 114 30.12 -12.97 0.93
CA GLY A 114 30.78 -12.88 -0.39
C GLY A 114 30.41 -11.64 -1.22
N PRO A 115 31.37 -10.97 -1.88
CA PRO A 115 31.16 -9.70 -2.59
C PRO A 115 30.30 -9.79 -3.86
N LEU A 116 30.19 -10.97 -4.48
CA LEU A 116 29.35 -11.20 -5.67
C LEU A 116 27.86 -11.40 -5.35
N LEU A 117 27.51 -11.65 -4.08
CA LEU A 117 26.13 -11.93 -3.66
C LEU A 117 25.40 -10.66 -3.18
N THR A 118 26.10 -9.60 -2.80
CA THR A 118 25.52 -8.42 -2.14
C THR A 118 24.44 -7.70 -2.98
N LEU A 119 24.56 -7.67 -4.32
CA LEU A 119 23.56 -7.07 -5.20
C LEU A 119 22.37 -8.02 -5.50
N PHE A 120 22.62 -9.33 -5.52
CA PHE A 120 21.59 -10.37 -5.70
C PHE A 120 20.68 -10.52 -4.48
N LEU A 121 21.15 -10.11 -3.29
CA LEU A 121 20.52 -10.43 -2.00
C LEU A 121 19.52 -9.40 -1.48
N VAL A 122 19.54 -8.14 -1.94
CA VAL A 122 18.53 -7.15 -1.51
C VAL A 122 17.10 -7.61 -1.86
N LEU A 123 16.96 -8.48 -2.87
CA LEU A 123 15.68 -9.03 -3.30
C LEU A 123 15.31 -10.36 -2.63
N THR A 124 16.23 -11.02 -1.93
CA THR A 124 15.99 -12.35 -1.31
C THR A 124 15.85 -12.32 0.19
N TYR A 125 16.27 -11.23 0.85
CA TYR A 125 16.09 -11.07 2.29
C TYR A 125 14.66 -10.67 2.65
N PRO A 126 14.05 -11.36 3.63
CA PRO A 126 12.75 -10.99 4.12
C PRO A 126 12.87 -9.65 4.86
N SER A 127 12.06 -8.69 4.45
CA SER A 127 11.79 -7.47 5.20
C SER A 127 10.41 -7.53 5.83
N GLN A 128 10.11 -6.60 6.74
CA GLN A 128 8.74 -6.41 7.21
C GLN A 128 7.77 -6.27 6.03
N PHE A 129 6.59 -6.85 6.16
CA PHE A 129 5.55 -6.93 5.12
C PHE A 129 5.84 -7.89 3.96
N SER A 130 6.93 -8.65 3.99
CA SER A 130 7.21 -9.63 2.95
C SER A 130 6.25 -10.82 3.01
N LEU A 131 5.72 -11.20 1.85
CA LEU A 131 5.13 -12.52 1.61
C LEU A 131 6.26 -13.48 1.24
N ILE A 132 6.39 -14.55 2.01
CA ILE A 132 7.36 -15.63 1.79
C ILE A 132 6.65 -16.91 1.38
N HIS A 133 7.25 -17.64 0.46
CA HIS A 133 6.95 -19.02 0.17
C HIS A 133 7.87 -19.88 1.04
N MET A 134 7.31 -20.75 1.87
CA MET A 134 8.05 -21.66 2.74
C MET A 134 7.78 -23.10 2.35
N LEU A 135 8.83 -23.90 2.23
CA LEU A 135 8.75 -25.36 2.13
C LEU A 135 9.16 -25.94 3.47
N ILE A 136 8.18 -26.54 4.16
CA ILE A 136 8.38 -27.13 5.48
C ILE A 136 8.39 -28.65 5.33
N ASP A 137 9.42 -29.30 5.82
CA ASP A 137 9.48 -30.77 5.89
C ASP A 137 8.52 -31.29 7.00
N GLU A 138 7.46 -31.99 6.58
CA GLU A 138 6.49 -32.64 7.45
C GLU A 138 6.42 -34.13 7.13
N LYS A 139 7.08 -34.96 7.98
CA LYS A 139 7.10 -36.43 7.85
C LYS A 139 7.57 -36.89 6.46
N ASP A 140 8.72 -36.38 6.00
CA ASP A 140 9.32 -36.69 4.69
C ASP A 140 8.50 -36.20 3.49
N ARG A 141 7.65 -35.17 3.70
CA ARG A 141 6.91 -34.47 2.63
C ARG A 141 7.04 -32.97 2.81
N PHE A 142 7.43 -32.27 1.75
CA PHE A 142 7.46 -30.81 1.76
C PHE A 142 6.04 -30.25 1.64
N CYS A 143 5.63 -29.47 2.65
CA CYS A 143 4.38 -28.72 2.66
C CYS A 143 4.66 -27.27 2.27
N PRO A 144 4.24 -26.83 1.07
CA PRO A 144 4.38 -25.44 0.65
C PRO A 144 3.32 -24.57 1.35
N VAL A 145 3.76 -23.55 2.07
CA VAL A 145 2.89 -22.58 2.75
C VAL A 145 3.32 -21.15 2.49
N PHE A 146 2.35 -20.23 2.52
CA PHE A 146 2.67 -18.81 2.59
C PHE A 146 2.94 -18.39 4.03
N GLY A 147 3.93 -17.54 4.19
CA GLY A 147 4.20 -16.81 5.42
C GLY A 147 4.18 -15.31 5.18
N TYR A 148 3.78 -14.56 6.20
CA TYR A 148 3.82 -13.10 6.22
C TYR A 148 4.81 -12.63 7.27
N VAL A 149 5.82 -11.87 6.86
CA VAL A 149 6.87 -11.37 7.76
C VAL A 149 6.35 -10.16 8.53
N GLU A 150 6.19 -10.35 9.84
CA GLU A 150 5.78 -9.30 10.77
C GLU A 150 6.97 -8.43 11.17
N GLU A 151 8.14 -9.06 11.31
CA GLU A 151 9.35 -8.43 11.81
C GLU A 151 10.59 -9.15 11.26
N ALA A 152 11.61 -8.39 10.90
CA ALA A 152 12.92 -8.90 10.49
C ALA A 152 14.00 -8.01 11.11
N VAL A 153 14.73 -8.54 12.08
CA VAL A 153 15.71 -7.79 12.88
C VAL A 153 17.11 -8.37 12.65
N PRO A 154 18.12 -7.53 12.35
CA PRO A 154 19.50 -7.99 12.34
C PRO A 154 19.92 -8.53 13.71
N TYR A 155 20.67 -9.63 13.73
CA TYR A 155 21.36 -10.10 14.92
C TYR A 155 22.81 -10.44 14.60
N GLU A 156 23.65 -10.33 15.62
CA GLU A 156 25.02 -10.82 15.62
C GLU A 156 25.10 -11.97 16.61
N SER A 157 25.45 -13.16 16.13
CA SER A 157 25.77 -14.28 17.01
C SER A 157 27.24 -14.21 17.36
N VAL A 158 27.52 -14.06 18.66
CA VAL A 158 28.86 -14.25 19.22
C VAL A 158 28.97 -15.73 19.55
N ALA A 159 29.48 -16.53 18.60
CA ALA A 159 29.81 -17.92 18.89
C ALA A 159 31.01 -17.97 19.84
N PHE A 160 30.77 -18.31 21.11
CA PHE A 160 31.81 -18.38 22.16
C PHE A 160 32.96 -19.37 21.86
N TYR A 161 32.81 -20.23 20.85
CA TYR A 161 33.77 -21.31 20.54
C TYR A 161 34.30 -21.31 19.09
N SER A 162 33.95 -20.33 18.25
CA SER A 162 34.48 -20.23 16.88
C SER A 162 34.75 -18.78 16.49
N ALA A 163 35.94 -18.50 15.95
CA ALA A 163 36.45 -17.16 15.60
C ALA A 163 35.72 -16.45 14.44
N SER A 164 34.50 -16.87 14.09
CA SER A 164 33.65 -16.23 13.09
C SER A 164 32.38 -15.71 13.76
N SER A 165 32.21 -14.39 13.83
CA SER A 165 30.92 -13.76 14.10
C SER A 165 29.96 -14.06 12.95
N SER A 166 28.88 -14.82 13.18
CA SER A 166 27.81 -14.96 12.17
C SER A 166 26.80 -13.83 12.37
N SER A 167 26.69 -12.96 11.36
CA SER A 167 25.63 -11.95 11.29
C SER A 167 24.46 -12.51 10.47
N GLY A 168 23.23 -12.30 10.93
CA GLY A 168 22.03 -12.82 10.27
C GLY A 168 20.81 -11.92 10.46
N LEU A 169 19.65 -12.42 10.04
CA LEU A 169 18.34 -11.86 10.38
C LEU A 169 17.55 -12.84 11.24
N MET A 170 16.95 -12.34 12.32
CA MET A 170 15.91 -13.00 13.08
C MET A 170 14.58 -12.55 12.50
N VAL A 171 13.80 -13.49 11.97
CA VAL A 171 12.56 -13.24 11.26
C VAL A 171 11.41 -13.79 12.08
N ARG A 172 10.39 -12.97 12.32
CA ARG A 172 9.09 -13.39 12.83
C ARG A 172 8.09 -13.37 11.69
N ALA A 173 7.51 -14.52 11.37
CA ALA A 173 6.50 -14.64 10.35
C ALA A 173 5.24 -15.35 10.85
N ARG A 174 4.10 -14.98 10.28
CA ARG A 174 2.80 -15.57 10.53
C ARG A 174 2.43 -16.50 9.38
N ILE A 175 1.97 -17.70 9.70
CA ILE A 175 1.46 -18.68 8.73
C ILE A 175 0.03 -19.11 9.10
N VAL A 176 -0.71 -19.63 8.12
CA VAL A 176 -2.03 -20.23 8.31
C VAL A 176 -1.96 -21.70 7.93
N GLY A 177 -2.57 -22.57 8.74
CA GLY A 177 -2.67 -24.01 8.47
C GLY A 177 -2.17 -24.88 9.62
N ASP A 178 -2.59 -26.15 9.61
CA ASP A 178 -2.17 -27.12 10.61
C ASP A 178 -0.85 -27.80 10.24
N VAL A 179 0.20 -27.01 10.09
CA VAL A 179 1.54 -27.56 9.81
C VAL A 179 2.17 -28.04 11.12
N GLN A 180 2.58 -29.31 11.20
CA GLN A 180 3.38 -29.81 12.32
C GLN A 180 4.86 -29.67 12.01
N PHE A 181 5.60 -29.02 12.91
CA PHE A 181 7.03 -28.81 12.76
C PHE A 181 7.78 -29.95 13.44
N LYS A 182 8.43 -30.81 12.65
CA LYS A 182 9.32 -31.86 13.15
C LYS A 182 10.57 -31.90 12.29
N GLY A 183 11.71 -31.46 12.82
CA GLY A 183 12.99 -31.54 12.11
C GLY A 183 13.29 -30.34 11.20
N HIS A 184 14.58 -30.17 10.90
CA HIS A 184 15.24 -28.86 10.75
C HIS A 184 15.32 -28.30 9.32
N ASN A 185 14.55 -28.83 8.37
CA ASN A 185 14.66 -28.42 6.97
C ASN A 185 13.48 -27.52 6.57
N VAL A 186 13.63 -26.23 6.85
CA VAL A 186 12.76 -25.19 6.30
C VAL A 186 13.57 -24.40 5.29
N THR A 187 13.05 -24.29 4.07
CA THR A 187 13.54 -23.32 3.10
C THR A 187 12.48 -22.26 2.88
N PHE A 188 12.93 -21.05 2.56
CA PHE A 188 12.00 -20.00 2.17
C PHE A 188 12.51 -19.18 0.99
N GLN A 189 11.58 -18.51 0.33
CA GLN A 189 11.82 -17.57 -0.74
C GLN A 189 10.91 -16.36 -0.56
N VAL A 190 11.47 -15.15 -0.65
CA VAL A 190 10.67 -13.92 -0.68
C VAL A 190 9.96 -13.84 -2.03
N VAL A 191 8.63 -13.69 -1.99
CA VAL A 191 7.80 -13.63 -3.19
C VAL A 191 7.47 -12.19 -3.54
N LYS A 192 7.01 -11.41 -2.55
CA LYS A 192 6.53 -10.04 -2.79
C LYS A 192 6.45 -9.23 -1.50
N SER A 193 6.64 -7.92 -1.57
CA SER A 193 6.21 -7.02 -0.48
C SER A 193 4.69 -6.82 -0.54
N LEU A 194 4.02 -6.99 0.61
CA LEU A 194 2.59 -6.73 0.77
C LEU A 194 2.29 -5.32 1.29
N GLU A 195 3.29 -4.51 1.57
CA GLU A 195 3.13 -3.21 2.24
C GLU A 195 2.08 -2.33 1.55
N CYS A 196 2.24 -2.08 0.25
CA CYS A 196 1.29 -1.27 -0.53
C CYS A 196 -0.12 -1.87 -0.53
N TYR A 197 -0.25 -3.19 -0.55
CA TYR A 197 -1.57 -3.85 -0.54
C TYR A 197 -2.23 -3.75 0.84
N ILE A 198 -1.46 -3.87 1.92
CA ILE A 198 -1.93 -3.68 3.29
C ILE A 198 -2.38 -2.24 3.50
N GLN A 199 -1.63 -1.25 3.02
CA GLN A 199 -2.01 0.15 3.09
C GLN A 199 -3.31 0.43 2.30
N GLN A 200 -3.42 -0.10 1.09
CA GLN A 200 -4.64 0.02 0.28
C GLN A 200 -5.84 -0.66 0.95
N PHE A 201 -5.65 -1.83 1.54
CA PHE A 201 -6.70 -2.54 2.26
C PHE A 201 -7.10 -1.83 3.56
N SER A 202 -6.14 -1.22 4.26
CA SER A 202 -6.40 -0.38 5.43
C SER A 202 -7.28 0.81 5.06
N ALA A 203 -6.99 1.49 3.93
CA ALA A 203 -7.85 2.55 3.41
C ALA A 203 -9.24 2.03 3.03
N PHE A 204 -9.31 0.83 2.42
CA PHE A 204 -10.57 0.15 2.09
C PHE A 204 -11.45 -0.12 3.32
N CYS A 205 -10.85 -0.54 4.44
CA CYS A 205 -11.54 -0.75 5.72
C CYS A 205 -12.01 0.55 6.39
N LYS A 206 -11.29 1.66 6.15
CA LYS A 206 -11.61 2.97 6.73
C LYS A 206 -12.63 3.77 5.92
N LEU A 207 -12.89 3.39 4.66
CA LEU A 207 -13.83 4.06 3.77
C LEU A 207 -15.23 4.31 4.39
N PRO A 208 -15.88 3.37 5.11
CA PRO A 208 -17.21 3.61 5.68
C PRO A 208 -17.25 4.80 6.65
N ASN A 209 -16.12 5.11 7.29
CA ASN A 209 -15.97 6.20 8.25
C ASN A 209 -15.42 7.48 7.61
N SER A 210 -15.21 7.49 6.29
CA SER A 210 -14.71 8.65 5.57
C SER A 210 -15.82 9.66 5.36
N VAL A 211 -15.52 10.93 5.62
CA VAL A 211 -16.37 12.08 5.24
C VAL A 211 -16.64 12.15 3.73
N LEU A 212 -15.78 11.53 2.92
CA LEU A 212 -15.92 11.45 1.46
C LEU A 212 -16.60 10.16 0.99
N ALA A 213 -17.05 9.28 1.89
CA ALA A 213 -17.57 7.95 1.53
C ALA A 213 -18.74 8.04 0.54
N SER A 214 -19.71 8.91 0.81
CA SER A 214 -20.87 9.12 -0.06
C SER A 214 -20.45 9.59 -1.46
N SER A 215 -19.54 10.56 -1.54
CA SER A 215 -19.04 11.11 -2.80
C SER A 215 -18.17 10.11 -3.59
N ILE A 216 -17.48 9.19 -2.91
CA ILE A 216 -16.75 8.07 -3.55
C ILE A 216 -17.73 7.03 -4.11
N LEU A 217 -18.72 6.63 -3.30
CA LEU A 217 -19.68 5.59 -3.67
C LEU A 217 -20.61 6.07 -4.77
N CYS A 218 -21.03 7.33 -4.74
CA CYS A 218 -21.97 7.90 -5.69
C CYS A 218 -21.50 9.27 -6.19
N PRO A 219 -20.58 9.31 -7.19
CA PRO A 219 -20.01 10.56 -7.71
C PRO A 219 -21.01 11.30 -8.60
N THR A 220 -22.03 11.91 -7.99
CA THR A 220 -23.19 12.52 -8.70
C THR A 220 -23.19 14.05 -8.70
N ARG A 221 -22.46 14.69 -7.78
CA ARG A 221 -22.37 16.15 -7.72
C ARG A 221 -21.39 16.70 -8.75
N LYS A 222 -21.90 17.17 -9.89
CA LYS A 222 -21.09 17.75 -10.98
C LYS A 222 -20.96 19.28 -10.89
N ASP A 223 -21.76 19.91 -10.04
CA ASP A 223 -22.00 21.35 -9.99
C ASP A 223 -21.20 22.08 -8.90
N VAL A 224 -20.57 21.37 -7.97
CA VAL A 224 -19.86 21.96 -6.81
C VAL A 224 -18.75 22.94 -7.21
N PHE A 225 -18.10 22.69 -8.34
CA PHE A 225 -17.01 23.51 -8.88
C PHE A 225 -17.39 24.24 -10.18
N CYS A 226 -18.68 24.27 -10.52
CA CYS A 226 -19.20 25.04 -11.67
C CYS A 226 -19.46 26.48 -11.20
N MET A 227 -18.53 27.38 -11.53
CA MET A 227 -18.62 28.77 -11.11
C MET A 227 -18.92 29.68 -12.29
N GLU A 228 -19.69 30.74 -12.03
CA GLU A 228 -19.89 31.80 -13.01
C GLU A 228 -18.59 32.62 -13.20
N PRO A 229 -18.29 33.04 -14.44
CA PRO A 229 -17.12 33.86 -14.71
C PRO A 229 -17.26 35.23 -14.04
N GLY A 230 -16.45 35.52 -13.01
CA GLY A 230 -16.44 36.85 -12.40
C GLY A 230 -15.63 37.05 -11.12
N ILE A 231 -15.23 36.00 -10.42
CA ILE A 231 -14.57 36.15 -9.11
C ILE A 231 -13.10 36.60 -9.31
N PRO A 232 -12.72 37.82 -8.87
CA PRO A 232 -11.36 38.30 -9.00
C PRO A 232 -10.46 37.51 -8.06
N LEU A 233 -9.34 37.01 -8.58
CA LEU A 233 -8.25 36.52 -7.75
C LEU A 233 -7.19 37.62 -7.72
N ASP A 234 -6.65 37.89 -6.54
CA ASP A 234 -5.64 38.96 -6.35
C ASP A 234 -4.47 38.78 -7.35
N SER A 235 -4.26 39.80 -8.18
CA SER A 235 -3.24 39.83 -9.23
C SER A 235 -1.81 39.81 -8.67
N SER A 236 -1.62 40.12 -7.38
CA SER A 236 -0.35 39.97 -6.68
C SER A 236 -0.03 38.50 -6.35
N ILE A 237 -1.05 37.65 -6.24
CA ILE A 237 -0.96 36.24 -5.88
C ILE A 237 -0.85 35.38 -7.14
N TYR A 238 -1.56 35.77 -8.20
CA TYR A 238 -1.72 34.99 -9.42
C TYR A 238 -1.12 35.70 -10.64
N LYS A 239 -0.01 35.17 -11.18
CA LYS A 239 0.61 35.71 -12.40
C LYS A 239 -0.20 35.30 -13.63
N GLU A 240 -1.21 36.09 -13.97
CA GLU A 240 -2.22 35.78 -14.99
C GLU A 240 -1.65 35.36 -16.35
N HIS A 241 -0.52 35.93 -16.77
CA HIS A 241 0.06 35.69 -18.09
C HIS A 241 0.65 34.30 -18.31
N TYR A 242 0.86 33.50 -17.26
CA TYR A 242 1.40 32.14 -17.39
C TYR A 242 0.33 31.06 -17.62
N HIS A 243 -0.94 31.45 -17.63
CA HIS A 243 -2.07 30.54 -17.68
C HIS A 243 -3.07 30.91 -18.78
N ASN A 244 -3.55 29.90 -19.49
CA ASN A 244 -4.65 30.09 -20.44
C ASN A 244 -5.97 30.32 -19.68
N THR A 245 -7.03 30.66 -20.42
CA THR A 245 -8.36 30.96 -19.85
C THR A 245 -8.93 29.81 -19.02
N GLU A 246 -8.77 28.55 -19.46
CA GLU A 246 -9.29 27.38 -18.75
C GLU A 246 -8.54 27.11 -17.43
N GLN A 247 -7.21 27.24 -17.45
CA GLN A 247 -6.39 27.10 -16.25
C GLN A 247 -6.69 28.21 -15.24
N ARG A 248 -6.92 29.44 -15.73
CA ARG A 248 -7.39 30.57 -14.90
C ARG A 248 -8.72 30.28 -14.26
N HIS A 249 -9.68 29.84 -15.06
CA HIS A 249 -11.02 29.51 -14.60
C HIS A 249 -10.98 28.41 -13.53
N PHE A 250 -10.23 27.33 -13.76
CA PHE A 250 -10.06 26.26 -12.79
C PHE A 250 -9.46 26.74 -11.46
N VAL A 251 -8.34 27.47 -11.48
CA VAL A 251 -7.68 27.93 -10.24
C VAL A 251 -8.60 28.83 -9.44
N ARG A 252 -9.29 29.77 -10.10
CA ARG A 252 -10.24 30.68 -9.44
C ARG A 252 -11.41 29.91 -8.82
N GLY A 253 -12.02 29.01 -9.59
CA GLY A 253 -13.13 28.17 -9.16
C GLY A 253 -12.75 27.32 -7.95
N ALA A 254 -11.69 26.52 -8.07
CA ALA A 254 -11.23 25.64 -7.01
C ALA A 254 -10.81 26.43 -5.75
N PHE A 255 -10.09 27.54 -5.90
CA PHE A 255 -9.67 28.37 -4.76
C PHE A 255 -10.87 28.90 -3.98
N HIS A 256 -11.85 29.49 -4.66
CA HIS A 256 -13.03 30.04 -4.00
C HIS A 256 -13.91 28.94 -3.40
N CYS A 257 -14.12 27.81 -4.09
CA CYS A 257 -14.85 26.68 -3.51
C CYS A 257 -14.19 26.23 -2.21
N ILE A 258 -12.86 26.19 -2.12
CA ILE A 258 -12.15 25.83 -0.89
C ILE A 258 -12.38 26.87 0.24
N GLN A 259 -12.47 28.16 -0.09
CA GLN A 259 -12.75 29.22 0.89
C GLN A 259 -14.20 29.20 1.38
N GLU A 260 -15.15 29.02 0.47
CA GLU A 260 -16.60 29.04 0.73
C GLU A 260 -17.16 27.70 1.21
N SER A 261 -16.42 26.60 1.06
CA SER A 261 -16.90 25.27 1.47
C SER A 261 -17.32 25.31 2.94
N TYR A 262 -18.62 25.14 3.18
CA TYR A 262 -19.29 25.11 4.49
C TYR A 262 -18.87 23.93 5.40
N GLY A 263 -17.59 23.55 5.39
CA GLY A 263 -17.03 22.46 6.19
C GLY A 263 -17.25 21.06 5.61
N VAL A 264 -17.81 20.92 4.39
CA VAL A 264 -18.03 19.61 3.75
C VAL A 264 -16.93 19.32 2.72
N PRO A 265 -16.12 18.26 2.89
CA PRO A 265 -15.09 17.88 1.93
C PRO A 265 -15.69 17.40 0.60
N GLU A 266 -15.12 17.82 -0.53
CA GLU A 266 -15.61 17.50 -1.88
C GLU A 266 -14.49 17.21 -2.89
N TYR A 267 -14.83 16.57 -4.01
CA TYR A 267 -13.89 16.20 -5.07
C TYR A 267 -13.84 17.23 -6.21
N CYS A 268 -12.66 17.80 -6.45
CA CYS A 268 -12.40 18.61 -7.62
C CYS A 268 -11.57 17.80 -8.65
N MET A 269 -12.01 17.78 -9.91
CA MET A 269 -11.30 17.08 -10.98
C MET A 269 -10.65 18.07 -11.95
N LEU A 270 -9.31 18.01 -12.06
CA LEU A 270 -8.55 18.70 -13.10
C LEU A 270 -8.24 17.73 -14.25
N GLN A 271 -8.98 17.83 -15.34
CA GLN A 271 -8.71 17.06 -16.55
C GLN A 271 -7.97 17.91 -17.58
N GLY A 272 -7.00 17.31 -18.26
CA GLY A 272 -6.30 17.98 -19.35
C GLY A 272 -5.47 17.02 -20.19
N PRO A 273 -5.35 17.22 -21.51
CA PRO A 273 -4.48 16.44 -22.39
C PRO A 273 -3.00 16.43 -21.95
N PRO A 274 -2.13 15.60 -22.56
CA PRO A 274 -0.69 15.74 -22.40
C PRO A 274 -0.22 17.18 -22.66
N CYS A 275 0.79 17.65 -21.91
CA CYS A 275 1.35 19.01 -22.04
C CYS A 275 0.38 20.19 -21.78
N SER A 276 -0.84 19.96 -21.29
CA SER A 276 -1.82 21.02 -20.92
C SER A 276 -1.48 21.81 -19.64
N GLY A 277 -0.30 21.62 -19.05
CA GLY A 277 0.13 22.38 -17.88
C GLY A 277 -0.53 22.01 -16.55
N LYS A 278 -1.19 20.85 -16.42
CA LYS A 278 -1.86 20.41 -15.17
C LYS A 278 -1.02 20.61 -13.90
N THR A 279 0.25 20.20 -13.93
CA THR A 279 1.18 20.37 -12.80
C THR A 279 1.38 21.85 -12.44
N ARG A 280 1.52 22.72 -13.44
CA ARG A 280 1.64 24.17 -13.24
C ARG A 280 0.35 24.75 -12.68
N THR A 281 -0.81 24.33 -13.19
CA THR A 281 -2.13 24.76 -12.68
C THR A 281 -2.32 24.40 -11.21
N LEU A 282 -1.99 23.16 -10.84
CA LEU A 282 -2.03 22.70 -9.44
C LEU A 282 -1.04 23.49 -8.58
N ALA A 283 0.15 23.78 -9.11
CA ALA A 283 1.15 24.56 -8.40
C ALA A 283 0.69 25.98 -8.07
N THR A 284 0.04 26.62 -9.03
CA THR A 284 -0.54 27.94 -8.83
C THR A 284 -1.68 27.91 -7.82
N LEU A 285 -2.58 26.90 -7.85
CA LEU A 285 -3.64 26.76 -6.85
C LEU A 285 -3.08 26.65 -5.42
N ILE A 286 -2.08 25.79 -5.22
CA ILE A 286 -1.41 25.61 -3.92
C ILE A 286 -0.74 26.91 -3.46
N ALA A 287 -0.04 27.61 -4.36
CA ALA A 287 0.57 28.89 -4.06
C ALA A 287 -0.47 29.93 -3.61
N CYS A 288 -1.64 29.96 -4.25
CA CYS A 288 -2.75 30.83 -3.86
C CYS A 288 -3.25 30.51 -2.44
N LEU A 289 -3.46 29.22 -2.12
CA LEU A 289 -3.92 28.77 -0.79
C LEU A 289 -2.94 29.13 0.33
N LEU A 290 -1.64 28.88 0.12
CA LEU A 290 -0.60 29.16 1.11
C LEU A 290 -0.41 30.67 1.37
N ARG A 291 -0.47 31.48 0.31
CA ARG A 291 -0.33 32.94 0.40
C ARG A 291 -1.53 33.58 1.09
N HIS A 292 -2.75 33.17 0.72
CA HIS A 292 -3.97 33.65 1.35
C HIS A 292 -3.99 33.39 2.86
N SER A 293 -3.52 32.20 3.26
CA SER A 293 -3.44 31.84 4.68
C SER A 293 -2.37 32.61 5.46
N SER A 294 -1.41 33.23 4.76
CA SER A 294 -0.35 34.04 5.36
C SER A 294 -0.72 35.52 5.49
N SER A 295 -1.74 35.99 4.77
CA SER A 295 -2.15 37.40 4.71
C SER A 295 -3.34 37.75 5.61
N GLN A 296 -3.93 36.81 6.35
CA GLN A 296 -5.03 37.10 7.28
C GLN A 296 -4.55 37.76 8.60
N PRO A 297 -5.12 38.90 9.03
CA PRO A 297 -4.64 39.67 10.17
C PRO A 297 -5.02 39.10 11.56
N THR A 298 -4.00 38.62 12.27
CA THR A 298 -3.66 38.85 13.70
C THR A 298 -4.65 38.72 14.87
N ALA A 299 -5.75 37.96 14.80
CA ALA A 299 -6.46 37.52 16.03
C ALA A 299 -6.31 36.01 16.33
N ASP A 300 -6.06 35.18 15.32
CA ASP A 300 -6.26 33.71 15.40
C ASP A 300 -4.96 32.90 15.17
N ARG A 301 -3.80 33.46 15.53
CA ARG A 301 -2.45 32.89 15.28
C ARG A 301 -2.17 31.51 15.92
N LEU A 302 -3.09 30.99 16.73
CA LEU A 302 -3.00 29.63 17.28
C LEU A 302 -3.52 28.56 16.31
N LYS A 303 -4.20 28.93 15.21
CA LYS A 303 -4.53 27.98 14.13
C LYS A 303 -3.29 27.75 13.28
N SER A 304 -2.76 26.52 13.33
CA SER A 304 -1.59 26.10 12.56
C SER A 304 -1.76 26.41 11.07
N LYS A 305 -0.69 26.87 10.40
CA LYS A 305 -0.63 27.03 8.93
C LYS A 305 -1.27 25.82 8.22
N PRO A 306 -2.00 26.03 7.10
CA PRO A 306 -2.64 24.93 6.39
C PRO A 306 -1.58 23.91 5.93
N LYS A 307 -1.85 22.64 6.20
CA LYS A 307 -1.02 21.52 5.73
C LYS A 307 -1.67 20.94 4.49
N ILE A 308 -0.94 20.94 3.38
CA ILE A 308 -1.41 20.39 2.10
C ILE A 308 -0.66 19.07 1.87
N LEU A 309 -1.42 17.99 1.70
CA LEU A 309 -0.86 16.68 1.32
C LEU A 309 -0.87 16.57 -0.21
N LEU A 310 0.32 16.46 -0.80
CA LEU A 310 0.49 16.25 -2.25
C LEU A 310 0.95 14.82 -2.51
N CYS A 311 0.12 14.06 -3.23
CA CYS A 311 0.40 12.67 -3.58
C CYS A 311 0.55 12.49 -5.09
N ALA A 312 1.38 11.55 -5.51
CA ALA A 312 1.52 11.11 -6.89
C ALA A 312 1.67 9.58 -6.94
N PRO A 313 1.21 8.91 -8.01
CA PRO A 313 1.28 7.46 -8.11
C PRO A 313 2.71 6.92 -8.35
N SER A 314 3.64 7.76 -8.80
CA SER A 314 5.03 7.37 -9.08
C SER A 314 6.04 8.36 -8.51
N ASP A 315 7.23 7.85 -8.19
CA ASP A 315 8.33 8.68 -7.69
C ASP A 315 8.79 9.72 -8.71
N CYS A 316 8.77 9.40 -10.01
CA CYS A 316 9.08 10.37 -11.06
C CYS A 316 8.10 11.56 -11.05
N ALA A 317 6.82 11.31 -10.82
CA ALA A 317 5.82 12.37 -10.70
C ALA A 317 6.02 13.18 -9.41
N ARG A 318 6.36 12.52 -8.29
CA ARG A 318 6.70 13.17 -7.01
C ARG A 318 7.92 14.08 -7.14
N MET A 319 8.98 13.64 -7.82
CA MET A 319 10.16 14.45 -8.12
C MET A 319 9.82 15.65 -9.01
N SER A 320 8.97 15.45 -10.03
CA SER A 320 8.49 16.56 -10.88
C SER A 320 7.76 17.63 -10.07
N TYR A 321 6.94 17.23 -9.10
CA TYR A 321 6.33 18.14 -8.15
C TYR A 321 7.40 18.82 -7.29
N SER A 322 8.27 18.08 -6.61
CA SER A 322 9.34 18.65 -5.77
C SER A 322 10.11 19.77 -6.48
N ASN A 323 10.52 19.54 -7.73
CA ASN A 323 11.22 20.53 -8.56
C ASN A 323 10.35 21.74 -8.92
N THR A 324 9.06 21.52 -9.23
CA THR A 324 8.14 22.61 -9.60
C THR A 324 7.76 23.48 -8.40
N PHE A 325 7.66 22.88 -7.23
CA PHE A 325 7.21 23.55 -6.01
C PHE A 325 8.37 24.10 -5.15
N GLY A 326 9.63 23.74 -5.45
CA GLY A 326 10.76 24.01 -4.55
C GLY A 326 10.60 23.35 -3.18
N ILE A 327 9.80 22.28 -3.10
CA ILE A 327 9.49 21.55 -1.87
C ILE A 327 10.45 20.38 -1.77
N PHE A 328 11.30 20.36 -0.75
CA PHE A 328 11.97 19.14 -0.32
C PHE A 328 10.89 18.12 0.08
N CYS A 329 10.73 17.06 -0.70
CA CYS A 329 9.89 15.95 -0.29
C CYS A 329 10.59 15.22 0.87
N GLN A 330 10.12 15.40 2.10
CA GLN A 330 10.44 14.44 3.14
C GLN A 330 9.81 13.10 2.73
N GLU A 331 10.63 12.05 2.71
CA GLU A 331 10.14 10.69 2.63
C GLU A 331 9.18 10.47 3.80
N THR A 332 7.90 10.21 3.50
CA THR A 332 7.00 9.56 4.45
C THR A 332 7.33 8.08 4.52
N THR A 333 8.55 7.77 4.92
CA THR A 333 8.90 6.50 5.56
C THR A 333 8.84 6.81 7.05
N SER A 334 8.06 6.05 7.82
CA SER A 334 7.83 6.22 9.27
C SER A 334 6.97 7.41 9.74
N ILE A 335 5.65 7.28 9.62
CA ILE A 335 4.73 7.78 10.66
C ILE A 335 3.94 6.57 11.17
N LEU A 336 4.61 5.71 11.94
CA LEU A 336 4.01 4.77 12.88
C LEU A 336 5.11 4.26 13.84
N THR A 337 5.94 5.15 14.37
CA THR A 337 6.76 4.87 15.55
C THR A 337 6.97 6.15 16.37
N SER A 338 6.66 6.04 17.67
CA SER A 338 6.76 7.04 18.75
C SER A 338 5.69 8.15 18.73
N LYS A 339 4.93 8.41 19.79
CA LYS A 339 5.10 8.19 21.24
C LYS A 339 3.76 7.73 21.83
N GLN A 340 3.73 6.61 22.57
CA GLN A 340 3.88 6.54 24.04
C GLN A 340 2.81 7.33 24.77
#